data_AF-A0A3D2BUD6-F1
#
_entry.id   AF-A0A3D2BUD6-F1
#
_cell.length_a   1.000
_cell.length_b   1.000
_cell.length_c   1.000
_cell.angle_alpha   90.00
_cell.angle_beta   90.00
_cell.angle_gamma   90.00
#
_symmetry.space_group_name_H-M   'P 1'
#
loop_
_entity.id
_entity.type
_entity.pdbx_description
1 polymer ?
#
loop_
_entity_poly.entity_id
_entity_poly.type
_entity_poly.pdbx_seq_one_letter_code
_entity_poly.pdbx_strand_id
1 'polypeptide(L)' 'GVRDVPIEQRDAAEVTEITGRSPSGEIAAVSIVPEGSFAANYAFDVTPARLITGLITERGVSTASKAGLAELFPEFAG' A
#
# COMPACT_ATOMS: atom_id res chain seq x y z
N GLY A 1 10.19 11.61 -0.96
CA GLY A 1 9.26 11.33 0.16
C GLY A 1 7.83 11.55 -0.30
N VAL A 2 6.88 11.93 0.57
CA VAL A 2 5.46 12.17 0.23
C VAL A 2 5.23 12.99 -1.06
N ARG A 3 6.15 13.89 -1.43
CA ARG A 3 6.08 14.73 -2.64
C ARG A 3 6.58 14.08 -3.93
N ASP A 4 7.33 12.98 -3.82
CA ASP A 4 8.12 12.43 -4.93
C ASP A 4 7.70 11.00 -5.31
N VAL A 5 6.87 10.35 -4.49
CA VAL A 5 6.35 8.99 -4.77
C VAL A 5 4.92 9.12 -5.29
N PRO A 6 4.66 8.86 -6.59
CA PRO A 6 3.31 8.86 -7.12
C PRO A 6 2.49 7.75 -6.44
N ILE A 7 1.27 8.08 -6.01
CA ILE A 7 0.35 7.12 -5.42
C ILE A 7 -0.65 6.67 -6.49
N GLU A 8 -0.60 5.38 -6.82
CA GLU A 8 -1.52 4.76 -7.76
C GLU A 8 -2.97 4.84 -7.25
N GLN A 9 -3.89 5.25 -8.11
CA GLN A 9 -5.33 5.09 -7.91
C GLN A 9 -5.82 3.92 -8.75
N ARG A 10 -6.39 2.91 -8.07
CA ARG A 10 -6.92 1.69 -8.70
C ARG A 10 -8.41 1.82 -8.95
N ASP A 11 -8.98 0.81 -9.61
CA ASP A 11 -10.40 0.78 -9.93
C ASP A 11 -11.25 0.91 -8.65
N ALA A 12 -12.28 1.75 -8.71
CA ALA A 12 -13.24 1.92 -7.62
C ALA A 12 -13.99 0.61 -7.31
N ALA A 13 -14.13 -0.29 -8.28
CA ALA A 13 -14.78 -1.59 -8.13
C ALA A 13 -14.19 -2.43 -6.99
N GLU A 14 -12.88 -2.33 -6.72
CA GLU A 14 -12.23 -3.06 -5.61
C GLU A 14 -12.75 -2.65 -4.23
N VAL A 15 -13.31 -1.44 -4.12
CA VAL A 15 -13.91 -0.91 -2.89
C VAL A 15 -15.43 -1.04 -2.91
N THR A 16 -16.06 -0.89 -4.08
CA THR A 16 -17.52 -0.84 -4.21
C THR A 16 -18.18 -2.20 -4.42
N GLU A 17 -17.43 -3.23 -4.79
CA GLU A 17 -17.94 -4.56 -5.10
C GLU A 17 -17.21 -5.66 -4.33
N ILE A 18 -17.94 -6.74 -4.01
CA ILE A 18 -17.37 -7.96 -3.46
C ILE A 18 -17.83 -9.16 -4.28
N THR A 19 -16.90 -10.04 -4.63
CA THR A 19 -17.22 -11.31 -5.30
C THR A 19 -17.46 -12.41 -4.26
N GLY A 20 -18.58 -13.10 -4.37
CA GLY A 20 -18.98 -14.15 -3.44
C GLY A 20 -19.77 -15.28 -4.11
N ARG A 21 -20.11 -16.31 -3.33
CA ARG A 21 -20.94 -17.43 -3.77
C ARG A 21 -22.35 -17.32 -3.20
N SER A 22 -23.37 -17.44 -4.03
CA SER A 22 -24.77 -17.42 -3.62
C SER A 22 -25.21 -18.76 -3.01
N PRO A 23 -26.39 -18.83 -2.34
CA PRO A 23 -26.95 -20.09 -1.87
C PRO A 23 -27.27 -21.10 -2.98
N SER A 24 -27.49 -20.65 -4.22
CA SER A 24 -27.65 -21.54 -5.38
C SER A 24 -26.31 -22.07 -5.91
N GLY A 25 -25.19 -21.59 -5.37
CA GLY A 25 -23.84 -22.01 -5.73
C GLY A 25 -23.19 -21.19 -6.85
N GLU A 26 -23.87 -20.17 -7.38
CA GLU A 26 -23.38 -19.23 -8.38
C GLU A 26 -22.31 -18.29 -7.80
N ILE A 27 -21.30 -17.92 -8.59
CA ILE A 27 -20.33 -16.88 -8.24
C ILE A 27 -20.78 -15.56 -8.88
N ALA A 28 -20.94 -14.52 -8.06
CA ALA A 28 -21.36 -13.20 -8.52
C ALA A 28 -20.60 -12.09 -7.78
N ALA A 29 -20.38 -10.97 -8.47
CA ALA A 29 -20.00 -9.71 -7.85
C ALA A 29 -21.27 -8.98 -7.40
N VAL A 30 -21.25 -8.43 -6.19
CA VAL A 30 -22.36 -7.64 -5.65
C VAL A 30 -21.84 -6.29 -5.16
N SER A 31 -22.60 -5.22 -5.43
CA SER A 31 -22.29 -3.89 -4.91
C SER A 31 -22.53 -3.83 -3.41
N ILE A 32 -21.58 -3.27 -2.67
CA ILE A 32 -21.63 -3.11 -1.20
C ILE A 32 -21.76 -1.65 -0.76
N VAL A 33 -21.98 -0.76 -1.72
CA VAL A 33 -22.22 0.67 -1.52
C VAL A 33 -23.53 1.07 -2.21
N PRO A 34 -24.16 2.20 -1.82
CA PRO A 34 -25.32 2.73 -2.53
C PRO A 34 -25.02 3.02 -4.01
N GLU A 35 -26.01 2.84 -4.87
CA GLU A 35 -25.90 3.14 -6.30
C GLU A 35 -25.44 4.58 -6.55
N GLY A 36 -24.49 4.76 -7.49
CA GLY A 36 -23.92 6.06 -7.82
C GLY A 36 -22.87 6.60 -6.83
N SER A 37 -22.52 5.85 -5.78
CA SER A 37 -21.44 6.25 -4.87
C SER A 37 -20.08 6.22 -5.57
N PHE A 38 -19.26 7.23 -5.30
CA PHE A 38 -17.85 7.26 -5.72
C PHE A 38 -16.96 6.63 -4.64
N ALA A 39 -15.86 6.00 -5.05
CA ALA A 39 -14.82 5.53 -4.14
C ALA A 39 -13.45 6.12 -4.52
N ALA A 40 -12.69 6.49 -3.49
CA ALA A 40 -11.27 6.76 -3.63
C ALA A 40 -10.49 5.49 -3.26
N ASN A 41 -9.71 4.97 -4.19
CA ASN A 41 -8.95 3.74 -3.99
C ASN A 41 -7.45 3.99 -4.24
N TYR A 42 -6.80 4.62 -3.27
CA TYR A 42 -5.34 4.80 -3.28
C TYR A 42 -4.66 3.50 -2.86
N ALA A 43 -3.84 2.94 -3.73
CA ALA A 43 -3.21 1.64 -3.50
C ALA A 43 -2.12 1.66 -2.42
N PHE A 44 -1.57 2.84 -2.13
CA PHE A 44 -0.45 3.02 -1.20
C PHE A 44 -0.61 4.29 -0.37
N ASP A 45 0.10 4.35 0.75
CA ASP A 45 0.35 5.57 1.51
C ASP A 45 1.85 5.72 1.80
N VAL A 46 2.24 6.86 2.38
CA VAL A 46 3.62 7.10 2.79
C VAL A 46 3.68 7.26 4.30
N THR A 47 4.30 6.29 4.96
CA THR A 47 4.62 6.39 6.39
C THR A 47 5.91 7.20 6.60
N PRO A 48 5.88 8.33 7.32
CA PRO A 48 7.08 9.09 7.63
C PRO A 48 8.09 8.31 8.46
N ALA A 49 9.38 8.46 8.16
CA ALA A 49 10.49 7.80 8.84
C ALA A 49 10.46 7.90 10.39
N ARG A 50 10.03 9.04 10.93
CA ARG A 50 9.92 9.25 12.39
C ARG A 50 8.90 8.33 13.10
N LEU A 51 8.03 7.67 12.33
CA LEU A 51 7.05 6.70 12.83
C LEU A 51 7.51 5.25 12.68
N ILE A 52 8.72 5.03 12.15
CA ILE A 52 9.28 3.69 11.90
C ILE A 52 10.44 3.46 12.87
N THR A 53 10.33 2.41 13.70
CA THR A 53 11.37 2.02 14.66
C THR A 53 12.65 1.54 13.97
N GLY A 54 12.52 0.78 12.88
CA GLY A 54 13.66 0.29 12.10
C GLY A 54 13.23 -0.39 10.81
N LEU A 55 14.19 -0.58 9.91
CA LEU A 55 14.02 -1.27 8.64
C LEU A 55 14.76 -2.61 8.68
N ILE A 56 14.04 -3.70 8.43
CA ILE A 56 14.63 -5.04 8.32
C ILE A 56 15.00 -5.29 6.87
N THR A 57 16.23 -5.70 6.63
CA THR A 57 16.80 -5.98 5.31
C THR A 57 17.53 -7.31 5.34
N GLU A 58 18.00 -7.78 4.19
CA GLU A 58 18.83 -8.98 4.09
C GLU A 58 20.21 -8.83 4.75
N ARG A 59 20.64 -7.59 5.09
CA ARG A 59 21.91 -7.28 5.74
C ARG A 59 21.78 -6.93 7.21
N GLY A 60 20.59 -7.07 7.78
CA GLY A 60 20.28 -6.76 9.18
C GLY A 60 19.28 -5.62 9.33
N VAL A 61 19.27 -5.02 10.52
CA VAL A 61 18.31 -3.98 10.92
C VAL A 61 18.99 -2.62 10.92
N SER A 62 18.37 -1.62 10.30
CA SER A 62 18.83 -0.22 10.31
C SER A 62 17.82 0.73 10.95
N THR A 63 18.30 1.89 11.39
CA THR A 63 17.40 3.03 11.66
C THR A 63 16.72 3.46 10.35
N ALA A 64 15.48 3.94 10.41
CA ALA A 64 14.75 4.42 9.23
C ALA A 64 15.31 5.77 8.73
N SER A 65 16.54 5.78 8.25
CA SER A 65 17.27 6.96 7.82
C SER A 65 18.18 6.65 6.64
N LYS A 66 18.57 7.69 5.87
CA LYS A 66 19.53 7.55 4.77
C LYS A 66 20.87 7.02 5.28
N ALA A 67 21.34 7.50 6.43
CA ALA A 67 22.60 7.06 7.03
C ALA A 67 22.54 5.59 7.48
N GLY A 68 21.46 5.17 8.16
CA GLY A 68 21.29 3.79 8.61
C GLY A 68 21.26 2.79 7.46
N LEU A 69 20.63 3.15 6.32
CA LEU A 69 20.68 2.33 5.12
C LEU A 69 22.08 2.34 4.47
N ALA A 70 22.78 3.48 4.45
CA ALA A 70 24.14 3.58 3.90
C ALA A 70 25.16 2.71 4.66
N GLU A 71 24.99 2.49 5.96
CA GLU A 71 25.81 1.57 6.75
C GLU A 71 25.65 0.11 6.28
N LEU A 72 24.43 -0.30 5.92
CA LEU A 72 24.16 -1.66 5.43
C LEU A 72 24.46 -1.81 3.94
N PHE A 73 24.31 -0.74 3.15
CA PHE A 73 24.46 -0.73 1.69
C PHE A 73 25.43 0.37 1.21
N PRO A 74 26.73 0.27 1.54
CA PRO A 74 27.71 1.29 1.20
C PRO A 74 27.89 1.49 -0.31
N GLU A 75 27.58 0.49 -1.14
CA GLU A 75 27.63 0.59 -2.60
C GLU A 75 26.57 1.55 -3.18
N PHE A 76 25.53 1.86 -2.41
CA PHE A 76 24.48 2.83 -2.80
C PHE A 76 24.59 4.14 -2.02
N ALA A 77 25.64 4.33 -1.21
CA ALA A 77 25.87 5.53 -0.41
C ALA A 77 26.44 6.67 -1.26
N GLY A 78 25.58 7.30 -2.07
CA GLY A 78 25.83 8.57 -2.77
C GLY A 78 25.19 9.78 -2.10
#